data_AF-F9VXD4-F1
#
_entry.id   AF-F9VXD4-F1
#
_cell.length_a   1.000
_cell.length_b   1.000
_cell.length_c   1.000
_cell.angle_alpha   90.00
_cell.angle_beta   90.00
_cell.angle_gamma   90.00
#
_symmetry.space_group_name_H-M   'P 1'
#
loop_
_entity.id
_entity.type
_entity.pdbx_description
1 polymer ?
#
loop_
_entity_poly.entity_id
_entity_poly.type
_entity_poly.pdbx_seq_one_letter_code
_entity_poly.pdbx_strand_id
1 'polypeptide(L)' 'MTYAMLDANQLDDLISDGQLGAAATALSALPAGDIAALLDRLSHQARGVAFRLLPKDLAVEVFDDLSAGS' A
#
# COMPACT_ATOMS: atom_id res chain seq x y z
N MET A 1 4.35 -17.80 9.90
CA MET A 1 4.63 -16.71 8.93
C MET A 1 4.23 -15.43 9.63
N THR A 2 5.19 -14.67 10.16
CA THR A 2 4.88 -13.42 10.87
C THR A 2 4.62 -12.37 9.80
N TYR A 3 3.36 -12.04 9.54
CA TYR A 3 3.01 -10.90 8.70
C TYR A 3 3.63 -9.67 9.36
N ALA A 4 4.51 -8.96 8.65
CA ALA A 4 5.01 -7.68 9.12
C ALA A 4 3.78 -6.78 9.32
N MET A 5 3.55 -6.32 10.56
CA MET A 5 2.56 -5.28 10.83
C MET A 5 3.08 -3.99 10.18
N LEU A 6 2.71 -3.76 8.92
CA LEU A 6 2.93 -2.50 8.23
C LEU A 6 1.72 -1.62 8.51
N ASP A 7 1.93 -0.54 9.26
CA ASP A 7 0.91 0.47 9.52
C ASP A 7 1.05 1.67 8.57
N ALA A 8 -0.04 2.45 8.41
CA ALA A 8 -0.08 3.56 7.45
C ALA A 8 1.02 4.61 7.69
N ASN A 9 1.34 4.91 8.95
CA ASN A 9 2.42 5.86 9.28
C ASN A 9 3.78 5.33 8.82
N GLN A 10 4.07 4.04 9.02
CA GLN A 10 5.33 3.46 8.57
C GLN A 10 5.45 3.47 7.05
N LEU A 11 4.35 3.21 6.33
CA LEU A 11 4.34 3.31 4.88
C LEU A 11 4.54 4.76 4.41
N ASP A 12 3.93 5.73 5.08
CA ASP A 12 4.09 7.16 4.79
C ASP A 12 5.54 7.63 5.02
N ASP A 13 6.17 7.17 6.11
CA ASP A 13 7.59 7.41 6.41
C ASP A 13 8.50 6.83 5.32
N LEU A 14 8.28 5.57 4.91
CA LEU A 14 9.07 4.93 3.85
C LEU A 14 8.95 5.68 2.51
N ILE A 15 7.75 6.18 2.19
CA ILE A 15 7.52 6.94 0.96
C ILE A 15 8.20 8.31 1.06
N SER A 16 8.10 8.98 2.20
CA SER A 16 8.67 10.31 2.43
C SER A 16 10.20 10.30 2.46
N ASP A 17 10.80 9.23 3.01
CA ASP A 17 12.25 9.01 3.03
C ASP A 17 12.80 8.49 1.69
N GLY A 18 11.94 8.28 0.69
CA GLY A 18 12.33 7.77 -0.63
C GLY A 18 12.74 6.29 -0.63
N GLN A 19 12.40 5.54 0.43
CA GLN A 19 12.64 4.10 0.57
C GLN A 19 11.60 3.27 -0.21
N LEU A 20 11.40 3.61 -1.49
CA LEU A 20 10.35 3.06 -2.35
C LEU A 20 10.48 1.53 -2.54
N GLY A 21 11.69 0.99 -2.57
CA GLY A 21 11.92 -0.45 -2.68
C GLY A 21 11.47 -1.24 -1.44
N ALA A 22 11.68 -0.66 -0.25
CA ALA A 22 11.19 -1.24 1.00
C ALA A 22 9.67 -1.15 1.10
N ALA A 23 9.09 0.00 0.72
CA ALA A 23 7.64 0.17 0.64
C ALA A 23 7.00 -0.85 -0.32
N ALA A 24 7.56 -1.03 -1.52
CA ALA A 24 7.05 -2.00 -2.50
C ALA A 24 7.11 -3.45 -1.97
N THR A 25 8.21 -3.80 -1.30
CA THR A 25 8.39 -5.14 -0.70
C THR A 25 7.40 -5.37 0.43
N ALA A 26 7.19 -4.38 1.29
CA ALA A 26 6.25 -4.46 2.40
C ALA A 26 4.79 -4.56 1.91
N LEU A 27 4.42 -3.77 0.89
CA LEU A 27 3.11 -3.84 0.24
C LEU A 27 2.88 -5.21 -0.40
N SER A 28 3.88 -5.77 -1.08
CA SER A 28 3.76 -7.08 -1.75
C SER A 28 3.64 -8.26 -0.79
N ALA A 29 3.87 -8.05 0.51
CA ALA A 29 3.70 -9.06 1.55
C ALA A 29 2.29 -9.08 2.17
N LEU A 30 1.44 -8.11 1.81
CA LEU A 30 0.08 -7.97 2.31
C LEU A 30 -0.95 -8.44 1.26
N PRO A 31 -2.13 -8.91 1.70
CA PRO A 31 -3.25 -9.16 0.79
C PRO A 31 -3.86 -7.84 0.27
N ALA A 32 -4.49 -7.89 -0.91
CA ALA A 32 -5.05 -6.72 -1.58
C ALA A 32 -6.01 -5.88 -0.69
N GLY A 33 -6.90 -6.54 0.05
CA GLY A 33 -7.81 -5.86 0.98
C GLY A 33 -7.11 -5.09 2.11
N ASP A 34 -6.02 -5.66 2.66
CA ASP A 34 -5.24 -4.96 3.70
C ASP A 34 -4.50 -3.76 3.11
N ILE A 35 -3.97 -3.91 1.89
CA ILE A 35 -3.35 -2.80 1.15
C ILE A 35 -4.37 -1.70 0.87
N ALA A 36 -5.57 -2.04 0.41
CA ALA A 36 -6.64 -1.08 0.17
C ALA A 36 -6.98 -0.29 1.46
N ALA A 37 -7.16 -0.98 2.58
CA ALA A 37 -7.41 -0.34 3.87
C ALA A 37 -6.23 0.54 4.33
N LEU A 38 -5.00 0.15 4.02
CA LEU A 38 -3.79 0.93 4.33
C LEU A 38 -3.74 2.20 3.48
N LEU A 39 -3.97 2.08 2.17
CA LEU A 39 -3.97 3.18 1.21
C LEU A 39 -5.05 4.22 1.50
N ASP A 40 -6.21 3.79 2.01
CA ASP A 40 -7.29 4.71 2.37
C ASP A 40 -6.96 5.59 3.57
N ARG A 41 -6.03 5.14 4.43
CA ARG A 41 -5.55 5.89 5.59
C ARG A 41 -4.35 6.79 5.28
N LEU A 42 -3.74 6.67 4.10
CA LEU A 42 -2.62 7.50 3.67
C LEU A 42 -3.07 8.88 3.21
N SER A 43 -2.13 9.83 3.21
CA SER A 43 -2.30 11.11 2.54
C SER A 43 -2.52 10.92 1.03
N HIS A 44 -3.24 11.85 0.39
CA HIS A 44 -3.57 11.76 -1.04
C HIS A 44 -2.30 11.68 -1.94
N GLN A 45 -1.21 12.29 -1.50
CA GLN A 45 0.09 12.23 -2.18
C GLN A 45 0.74 10.84 -2.01
N ALA A 46 0.84 10.35 -0.78
CA ALA A 46 1.46 9.06 -0.48
C ALA A 46 0.66 7.89 -1.07
N ARG A 47 -0.68 7.95 -1.04
CA ARG A 47 -1.57 6.97 -1.67
C ARG A 47 -1.25 6.79 -3.16
N GLY A 48 -1.05 7.91 -3.89
CA GLY A 48 -0.70 7.88 -5.31
C GLY A 48 0.68 7.27 -5.58
N VAL A 49 1.64 7.47 -4.68
CA VAL A 49 2.96 6.83 -4.77
C VAL A 49 2.86 5.35 -4.44
N ALA A 50 2.26 4.98 -3.31
CA ALA A 50 2.06 3.60 -2.87
C ALA A 50 1.39 2.75 -3.96
N PHE A 51 0.33 3.27 -4.58
CA PHE A 51 -0.39 2.58 -5.66
C PHE A 51 0.51 2.30 -6.88
N ARG A 52 1.41 3.22 -7.23
CA ARG A 52 2.37 3.04 -8.35
C ARG A 52 3.48 2.05 -8.05
N LEU A 53 3.71 1.71 -6.78
CA LEU A 53 4.71 0.72 -6.37
C LEU A 53 4.16 -0.72 -6.45
N LEU A 54 2.84 -0.89 -6.53
CA LEU A 54 2.21 -2.20 -6.60
C LEU A 54 2.53 -2.90 -7.93
N PRO A 55 2.75 -4.23 -7.90
CA PRO A 55 2.71 -5.04 -9.11
C PRO A 55 1.37 -4.85 -9.83
N LYS A 56 1.37 -4.98 -11.16
CA LYS A 56 0.17 -4.76 -11.99
C LYS A 56 -1.04 -5.56 -11.50
N ASP A 57 -0.86 -6.85 -11.22
CA ASP A 57 -1.97 -7.72 -10.83
C ASP A 57 -2.54 -7.30 -9.46
N LEU A 58 -1.65 -6.99 -8.50
CA LEU A 58 -2.03 -6.52 -7.18
C LEU A 58 -2.70 -5.14 -7.21
N ALA A 59 -2.25 -4.24 -8.11
CA ALA A 59 -2.84 -2.92 -8.28
C ALA A 59 -4.30 -2.99 -8.75
N VAL A 60 -4.64 -3.97 -9.61
CA VAL A 60 -6.01 -4.20 -10.07
C VAL A 60 -6.87 -4.68 -8.89
N GLU A 61 -6.41 -5.68 -8.14
CA GLU A 61 -7.15 -6.21 -6.99
C GLU A 61 -7.39 -5.13 -5.92
N VAL A 62 -6.36 -4.35 -5.58
CA VAL A 62 -6.46 -3.25 -4.62
C VAL A 62 -7.43 -2.17 -5.09
N PHE A 63 -7.45 -1.87 -6.40
CA PHE A 63 -8.39 -0.89 -6.96
C PHE A 63 -9.84 -1.36 -6.86
N ASP A 64 -10.08 -2.64 -7.12
CA ASP A 64 -11.42 -3.24 -6.99
C ASP A 64 -11.89 -3.18 -5.53
N ASP A 65 -11.04 -3.54 -4.57
CA ASP A 65 -11.34 -3.43 -3.12
C ASP A 65 -11.63 -1.98 -2.70
N LEU A 66 -10.83 -1.01 -3.15
CA LEU A 66 -11.05 0.42 -2.87
C LEU A 66 -12.36 0.94 -3.44
N SER A 67 -12.80 0.41 -4.59
CA SER A 67 -14.04 0.83 -5.27
C SER A 67 -15.28 0.16 -4.70
N ALA A 68 -15.15 -1.02 -4.10
CA ALA A 68 -16.25 -1.74 -3.48
C ALA A 68 -16.69 -1.14 -2.13
N GLY A 69 -15.81 -0.38 -1.46
CA GLY A 69 -16.06 0.24 -0.15
C GLY A 69 -16.48 1.72 -0.17
N SER A 70 -16.52 2.36 -1.35
CA SER A 70 -16.82 3.79 -1.54
C SER A 70 -18.26 4.11 -1.92
#